data_AF-A0A517XQU3-F1
#
_entry.id   AF-A0A517XQU3-F1
#
_cell.length_a   1.000
_cell.length_b   1.000
_cell.length_c   1.000
_cell.angle_alpha   90.00
_cell.angle_beta   90.00
_cell.angle_gamma   90.00
#
_symmetry.space_group_name_H-M   'P 1'
#
loop_
_entity.id
_entity.type
_entity.pdbx_description
1 polymer ?
#
loop_
_entity_poly.entity_id
_entity_poly.type
_entity_poly.pdbx_seq_one_letter_code
_entity_poly.pdbx_strand_id
1 'polypeptide(L)'
;MAFVFRFGYESPQQSSANARAGWDDESSQWVVIDAPDEAAALAWGREVAELFVRELGGGSWQAGGFAHWVEPLGACPWAVGRPRVAVGQFPGAAGWV
;
A
#
# COMPACT_ATOMS: atom_id res chain seq x y z
N MET A 1 -0.09 0.49 -18.52
CA MET A 1 1.20 -0.04 -18.03
C MET A 1 0.97 -0.64 -16.65
N ALA A 2 1.90 -1.44 -16.13
CA ALA A 2 1.77 -2.04 -14.80
C ALA A 2 2.85 -1.50 -13.87
N PHE A 3 2.46 -1.19 -12.65
CA PHE A 3 3.31 -0.61 -11.62
C PHE A 3 3.15 -1.37 -10.31
N VAL A 4 4.18 -1.34 -9.47
CA VAL A 4 4.14 -1.85 -8.10
C VAL A 4 4.11 -0.65 -7.17
N PHE A 5 3.01 -0.48 -6.45
CA PHE A 5 2.90 0.51 -5.39
C PHE A 5 3.21 -0.16 -4.06
N ARG A 6 4.10 0.45 -3.27
CA ARG A 6 4.50 -0.04 -1.95
C ARG A 6 4.24 1.05 -0.92
N PHE A 7 3.84 0.64 0.28
CA PHE A 7 3.53 1.56 1.35
C PHE A 7 3.82 0.94 2.72
N GLY A 8 4.31 1.77 3.64
CA GLY A 8 4.38 1.46 5.07
C GLY A 8 3.01 1.61 5.72
N TYR A 9 2.81 0.95 6.86
CA TYR A 9 1.64 1.15 7.71
C TYR A 9 1.90 0.65 9.14
N GLU A 10 1.06 1.08 10.07
CA GLU A 10 0.95 0.49 11.39
C GLU A 10 -0.36 -0.28 11.53
N SER A 11 -0.30 -1.51 12.02
CA SER A 11 -1.51 -2.14 12.57
C SER A 11 -1.98 -1.42 13.85
N PRO A 12 -3.24 -1.57 14.28
CA PRO A 12 -3.70 -0.96 15.54
C PRO A 12 -2.86 -1.36 16.76
N GLN A 13 -2.32 -2.59 16.74
CA GLN A 13 -1.42 -3.08 17.78
C GLN A 13 -0.07 -2.36 17.75
N GLN A 14 0.54 -2.20 16.56
CA GLN A 14 1.78 -1.44 16.38
C GLN A 14 1.59 0.01 16.81
N SER A 15 0.53 0.67 16.34
CA SER A 15 0.25 2.07 16.70
C SER A 15 0.07 2.26 18.21
N SER A 16 -0.64 1.34 18.87
CA SER A 16 -0.79 1.35 20.33
C SER A 16 0.51 1.08 21.08
N ALA A 17 1.40 0.25 20.53
CA ALA A 17 2.71 -0.05 21.11
C ALA A 17 3.66 1.14 20.95
N ASN A 18 3.76 1.69 19.74
CA ASN A 18 4.56 2.86 19.39
C ASN A 18 4.20 4.06 20.27
N ALA A 19 2.91 4.33 20.46
CA ALA A 19 2.43 5.40 21.34
C ALA A 19 2.81 5.21 22.83
N ARG A 20 2.97 3.97 23.30
CA ARG A 20 3.31 3.66 24.70
C ARG A 20 4.81 3.60 24.96
N ALA A 21 5.57 3.06 23.99
CA ALA A 21 6.98 2.76 24.14
C ALA A 21 7.91 3.78 23.47
N GLY A 22 7.37 4.66 22.62
CA GLY A 22 8.16 5.60 21.82
C GLY A 22 8.94 4.93 20.68
N TRP A 23 8.45 3.79 20.19
CA TRP A 23 9.01 3.07 19.04
C TRP A 23 8.39 3.57 17.73
N ASP A 24 9.00 3.22 16.60
CA ASP A 24 8.54 3.52 15.24
C ASP A 24 8.37 2.25 14.40
N ASP A 25 7.93 1.16 15.03
CA ASP A 25 7.75 -0.12 14.33
C ASP A 25 6.66 -0.01 13.25
N GLU A 26 7.07 -0.14 11.99
CA GLU A 26 6.19 -0.11 10.83
C GLU A 26 6.23 -1.45 10.07
N SER A 27 5.09 -1.83 9.52
CA SER A 27 4.97 -2.91 8.53
C SER A 27 4.97 -2.33 7.13
N SER A 28 5.14 -3.16 6.10
CA SER A 28 5.03 -2.75 4.69
C SER A 28 4.10 -3.68 3.92
N GLN A 29 3.44 -3.13 2.91
CA GLN A 29 2.54 -3.85 2.00
C GLN A 29 2.68 -3.29 0.58
N TRP A 30 2.25 -4.05 -0.43
CA TRP A 30 2.31 -3.63 -1.82
C TRP A 30 1.17 -4.23 -2.68
N VAL A 31 0.97 -3.62 -3.85
CA VAL A 31 -0.03 -4.03 -4.84
C VAL A 31 0.49 -3.79 -6.25
N VAL A 32 0.08 -4.64 -7.20
CA VAL A 32 0.31 -4.40 -8.63
C VAL A 32 -0.88 -3.66 -9.22
N ILE A 33 -0.63 -2.50 -9.82
CA ILE A 33 -1.65 -1.61 -10.38
C ILE A 33 -1.45 -1.50 -11.89
N ASP A 34 -2.50 -1.79 -12.66
CA ASP A 34 -2.58 -1.43 -14.07
C ASP A 34 -3.10 0.02 -14.19
N ALA A 35 -2.25 0.92 -14.71
CA ALA A 35 -2.49 2.35 -14.81
C ALA A 35 -1.92 2.95 -16.11
N PRO A 36 -2.43 4.11 -16.59
CA PRO A 36 -1.90 4.76 -17.78
C PRO A 36 -0.46 5.27 -17.60
N ASP A 37 -0.12 5.75 -16.40
CA ASP A 37 1.18 6.31 -16.05
C ASP A 37 1.49 6.13 -14.55
N GLU A 38 2.70 6.54 -14.15
CA GLU A 38 3.18 6.46 -12.77
C GLU A 38 2.39 7.35 -11.81
N ALA A 39 1.96 8.54 -12.25
CA ALA A 39 1.21 9.47 -11.43
C ALA A 39 -0.18 8.92 -11.08
N ALA A 40 -0.87 8.30 -12.04
CA ALA A 40 -2.14 7.61 -11.84
C ALA A 40 -1.99 6.39 -10.94
N ALA A 41 -0.90 5.61 -11.10
CA ALA A 41 -0.61 4.48 -10.21
C ALA A 41 -0.35 4.94 -8.77
N LEU A 42 0.41 6.02 -8.59
CA LEU A 42 0.69 6.61 -7.28
C LEU A 42 -0.58 7.14 -6.61
N ALA A 43 -1.40 7.89 -7.36
CA ALA A 43 -2.66 8.43 -6.86
C ALA A 43 -3.60 7.29 -6.42
N TRP A 44 -3.77 6.26 -7.24
CA TRP A 44 -4.61 5.12 -6.89
C TRP A 44 -4.03 4.29 -5.73
N GLY A 45 -2.71 4.08 -5.70
CA GLY A 45 -2.03 3.38 -4.61
C GLY A 45 -2.30 4.00 -3.24
N ARG A 46 -2.35 5.33 -3.16
CA ARG A 46 -2.71 6.05 -1.92
C ARG A 46 -4.13 5.75 -1.45
N GLU A 47 -5.10 5.67 -2.36
CA GLU A 47 -6.48 5.28 -2.04
C GLU A 47 -6.55 3.82 -1.55
N VAL A 48 -5.75 2.93 -2.17
CA VAL A 48 -5.64 1.53 -1.75
C VAL A 48 -5.04 1.41 -0.34
N ALA A 49 -3.97 2.16 -0.03
CA ALA A 49 -3.36 2.17 1.29
C ALA A 49 -4.30 2.75 2.37
N GLU A 50 -5.04 3.81 2.04
CA GLU A 50 -6.05 4.40 2.93
C GLU A 50 -7.13 3.36 3.28
N LEU A 51 -7.67 2.66 2.28
CA LEU A 51 -8.66 1.61 2.54
C LEU A 51 -8.04 0.47 3.37
N PHE A 52 -6.83 0.02 3.03
CA PHE A 52 -6.16 -1.07 3.73
C PHE A 52 -6.03 -0.81 5.23
N VAL A 53 -5.48 0.35 5.61
CA VAL A 53 -5.32 0.70 7.02
C VAL A 53 -6.67 0.84 7.71
N ARG A 54 -7.67 1.44 7.04
CA ARG A 54 -9.02 1.54 7.58
C ARG A 54 -9.66 0.17 7.83
N GLU A 55 -9.48 -0.80 6.91
CA GLU A 55 -9.99 -2.17 7.07
C GLU A 55 -9.28 -2.93 8.19
N LEU A 56 -8.01 -2.64 8.45
CA LEU A 56 -7.29 -3.14 9.64
C LEU A 56 -7.79 -2.53 10.95
N GLY A 57 -8.69 -1.54 10.91
CA GLY A 57 -9.15 -0.79 12.08
C GLY A 57 -8.19 0.32 12.51
N GLY A 58 -7.27 0.72 11.64
CA GLY A 58 -6.40 1.88 11.82
C GLY A 58 -7.10 3.21 11.52
N GLY A 59 -6.37 4.29 11.74
CA GLY A 59 -6.79 5.65 11.38
C GLY A 59 -6.59 5.96 9.89
N SER A 60 -6.47 7.25 9.55
CA SER A 60 -6.12 7.64 8.18
C SER A 60 -4.65 7.34 7.91
N TRP A 61 -4.40 6.58 6.83
CA TRP A 61 -3.04 6.28 6.37
C TRP A 61 -2.37 7.56 5.86
N GLN A 62 -3.10 8.41 5.13
CA GLN A 62 -2.57 9.70 4.65
C GLN A 62 -2.15 10.62 5.80
N ALA A 63 -2.94 10.68 6.88
CA ALA A 63 -2.59 11.47 8.06
C ALA A 63 -1.39 10.89 8.82
N GLY A 64 -1.16 9.59 8.73
CA GLY A 64 0.01 8.92 9.32
C GLY A 64 1.33 9.24 8.62
N GLY A 65 1.29 9.74 7.38
CA GLY A 65 2.50 10.20 6.68
C GLY A 65 3.48 9.09 6.31
N PHE A 66 3.01 7.84 6.20
CA PHE A 66 3.84 6.67 5.92
C PHE A 66 4.58 6.76 4.58
N ALA A 67 5.79 6.18 4.57
CA ALA A 67 6.59 6.07 3.36
C ALA A 67 5.85 5.27 2.28
N HIS A 68 5.91 5.75 1.05
CA HIS A 68 5.32 5.07 -0.10
C HIS A 68 6.00 5.48 -1.38
N TRP A 69 5.99 4.59 -2.36
CA TRP A 69 6.53 4.85 -3.68
C TRP A 69 5.94 3.88 -4.71
N VAL A 70 6.21 4.17 -5.97
CA VAL A 70 5.78 3.35 -7.10
C VAL A 70 6.98 3.07 -7.99
N GLU A 71 7.03 1.86 -8.54
CA GLU A 71 8.04 1.45 -9.50
C GLU A 71 7.38 0.73 -10.69
N PRO A 72 7.88 0.88 -11.93
CA PRO A 72 7.40 0.08 -13.04
C PRO A 72 7.54 -1.42 -12.76
N LEU A 73 6.54 -2.23 -13.11
CA LEU A 73 6.58 -3.68 -12.85
C LEU A 73 7.82 -4.36 -13.45
N GLY A 74 8.33 -3.86 -14.58
CA GLY A 74 9.56 -4.36 -15.20
C GLY A 74 10.82 -4.21 -14.33
N ALA A 75 10.82 -3.30 -13.36
CA ALA A 75 11.89 -3.15 -12.37
C ALA A 75 11.68 -4.04 -11.13
N CYS A 76 10.54 -4.72 -11.02
CA CYS A 76 10.13 -5.52 -9.87
C CYS A 76 9.91 -7.00 -10.27
N PRO A 77 10.96 -7.77 -10.59
CA PRO A 77 10.82 -9.15 -11.07
C PRO A 77 10.09 -10.07 -10.07
N TRP A 78 10.19 -9.79 -8.78
CA TRP A 78 9.52 -10.53 -7.70
C TRP A 78 7.99 -10.32 -7.67
N ALA A 79 7.48 -9.27 -8.33
CA ALA A 79 6.05 -8.96 -8.41
C ALA A 79 5.39 -9.52 -9.68
N VAL A 80 6.16 -10.10 -10.60
CA VAL A 80 5.63 -10.65 -11.85
C VAL A 80 4.73 -11.87 -11.56
N GLY A 81 3.59 -11.94 -12.26
CA GLY A 81 2.59 -13.02 -12.09
C GLY A 81 1.63 -12.81 -10.92
N ARG A 82 1.79 -11.72 -10.15
CA ARG A 82 0.91 -11.39 -9.03
C ARG A 82 -0.42 -10.79 -9.53
N PRO A 83 -1.51 -10.96 -8.77
CA PRO A 83 -2.79 -10.35 -9.10
C PRO A 83 -2.66 -8.85 -9.27
N ARG A 84 -3.38 -8.31 -10.25
CA ARG A 84 -3.36 -6.89 -10.58
C ARG A 84 -4.73 -6.29 -10.38
N VAL A 85 -4.74 -5.01 -10.04
CA VAL A 85 -5.96 -4.20 -9.98
C VAL A 85 -5.88 -3.05 -10.97
N ALA A 86 -6.98 -2.70 -11.60
CA ALA A 86 -7.06 -1.46 -12.35
C ALA A 86 -7.26 -0.27 -11.39
N VAL A 87 -6.98 0.95 -11.87
CA VAL A 87 -7.41 2.18 -11.20
C VAL A 87 -8.93 2.14 -10.97
N GLY A 88 -9.37 2.43 -9.74
CA GLY A 88 -10.77 2.31 -9.32
C GLY A 88 -11.17 0.94 -8.80
N GLN A 89 -10.28 -0.06 -8.83
CA GLN A 89 -10.52 -1.40 -8.29
C GLN A 89 -9.64 -1.66 -7.06
N PHE A 90 -10.27 -2.14 -5.99
CA PHE A 90 -9.56 -2.57 -4.79
C PHE A 90 -9.08 -4.02 -4.92
N PRO A 91 -7.96 -4.38 -4.26
CA PRO A 91 -7.52 -5.76 -4.20
C PRO A 91 -8.57 -6.62 -3.50
N GLY A 92 -8.91 -7.77 -4.10
CA GLY A 92 -9.66 -8.80 -3.38
C GLY A 92 -8.80 -9.48 -2.31
N ALA A 93 -9.36 -10.42 -1.56
CA ALA A 93 -8.65 -11.13 -0.48
C ALA A 93 -7.32 -11.79 -0.90
N ALA A 94 -7.17 -12.15 -2.18
CA ALA A 94 -5.94 -12.74 -2.74
C ALA A 94 -4.99 -11.71 -3.39
N GLY A 95 -5.37 -10.44 -3.43
CA GLY A 95 -4.61 -9.36 -4.09
C GLY A 95 -3.61 -8.63 -3.19
N TRP A 96 -3.65 -8.89 -1.89
CA TRP A 96 -2.70 -8.39 -0.91
C TRP A 96 -1.54 -9.38 -0.75
N VAL A 97 -0.29 -8.89 -0.69
CA VAL A 97 0.89 -9.75 -0.48
C VAL A 97 1.84 -9.12 0.53
#